data_AF-A0A8T8WJ17-F1
#
_entry.id   AF-A0A8T8WJ17-F1
#
_cell.length_a   1.000
_cell.length_b   1.000
_cell.length_c   1.000
_cell.angle_alpha   90.00
_cell.angle_beta   90.00
_cell.angle_gamma   90.00
#
_symmetry.space_group_name_H-M   'P 1'
#
loop_
_entity.id
_entity.type
_entity.pdbx_description
1 polymer ?
#
loop_
_entity_poly.entity_id
_entity_poly.type
_entity_poly.pdbx_seq_one_letter_code
_entity_poly.pdbx_strand_id
1 'polypeptide(L)'
;MGDSIDGPIGPVSYSILTQIRDLCLNEEPLVEATCFDDPIDPTELVLTFSRGVESPGRMEITWWVRGAYRYHYTEPEGVDFRFDNHPKTAAPDTHFHPPPDAGTAEPSFLHGVRQPQVVTRAVLTRWRQAVVEPAGLRNLNE
;
A
#
# COMPACT_ATOMS: atom_id res chain seq x y z
N MET A 1 -22.24 -7.57 14.55
CA MET A 1 -21.26 -8.67 14.57
C MET A 1 -20.36 -8.44 13.38
N GLY A 2 -19.22 -7.78 13.60
CA GLY A 2 -18.24 -7.57 12.55
C GLY A 2 -17.57 -8.91 12.28
N ASP A 3 -17.61 -9.37 11.04
CA ASP A 3 -16.77 -10.47 10.59
C ASP A 3 -15.32 -10.01 10.79
N SER A 4 -14.71 -10.48 11.87
CA SER A 4 -13.30 -10.30 12.15
C SER A 4 -12.54 -10.93 11.00
N ILE A 5 -11.93 -10.07 10.19
CA ILE A 5 -11.08 -10.44 9.05
C ILE A 5 -9.92 -11.33 9.53
N ASP A 6 -9.62 -11.35 10.84
CA ASP A 6 -8.56 -12.17 11.45
C ASP A 6 -8.74 -13.68 11.23
N GLY A 7 -9.97 -14.17 11.04
CA GLY A 7 -10.25 -15.61 10.85
C GLY A 7 -9.53 -16.22 9.63
N PRO A 8 -9.67 -15.66 8.42
CA PRO A 8 -9.02 -16.18 7.21
C PRO A 8 -7.61 -15.66 6.90
N ILE A 9 -7.22 -14.44 7.31
CA ILE A 9 -5.90 -13.84 6.96
C ILE A 9 -4.90 -13.77 8.12
N GLY A 10 -5.34 -14.09 9.34
CA GLY A 10 -4.52 -13.99 10.55
C GLY A 10 -4.35 -12.55 11.04
N PRO A 11 -3.61 -12.33 12.15
CA PRO A 11 -3.39 -10.99 12.70
C PRO A 11 -2.45 -10.15 11.82
N VAL A 12 -2.37 -8.85 12.09
CA VAL A 12 -1.36 -7.97 11.50
C VAL A 12 0.04 -8.44 11.92
N SER A 13 0.98 -8.42 10.98
CA SER A 13 2.35 -8.84 11.21
C SER A 13 3.27 -7.64 11.43
N TYR A 14 3.46 -7.25 12.70
CA TYR A 14 4.37 -6.18 13.08
C TYR A 14 5.81 -6.39 12.57
N SER A 15 6.29 -7.64 12.57
CA SER A 15 7.62 -7.97 12.08
C SER A 15 7.77 -7.77 10.58
N ILE A 16 6.71 -7.98 9.79
CA ILE A 16 6.71 -7.68 8.35
C ILE A 16 6.59 -6.17 8.12
N LEU A 17 5.72 -5.48 8.86
CA LEU A 17 5.62 -4.02 8.75
C LEU A 17 6.95 -3.33 9.10
N THR A 18 7.68 -3.84 10.10
CA THR A 18 9.04 -3.35 10.43
C THR A 18 10.01 -3.55 9.26
N GLN A 19 10.00 -4.73 8.61
CA GLN A 19 10.83 -4.99 7.43
C GLN A 19 10.48 -4.06 6.27
N ILE A 20 9.18 -3.81 6.04
CA ILE A 20 8.71 -2.88 5.01
C ILE A 20 9.20 -1.47 5.31
N ARG A 21 9.03 -0.99 6.56
CA ARG A 21 9.51 0.33 6.99
C ARG A 21 11.00 0.48 6.73
N ASP A 22 11.81 -0.47 7.18
CA ASP A 22 13.27 -0.40 7.04
C ASP A 22 13.68 -0.44 5.57
N LEU A 23 12.97 -1.20 4.72
CA LEU A 23 13.16 -1.19 3.27
C LEU A 23 12.83 0.16 2.65
N CYS A 24 11.69 0.77 3.02
CA CYS A 24 11.28 2.08 2.52
C CYS A 24 12.27 3.17 2.92
N LEU A 25 12.72 3.19 4.18
CA LEU A 25 13.73 4.14 4.67
C LEU A 25 15.07 4.01 3.95
N ASN A 26 15.44 2.80 3.53
CA ASN A 26 16.71 2.55 2.84
C ASN A 26 16.65 2.85 1.33
N GLU A 27 15.49 2.66 0.69
CA GLU A 27 15.38 2.65 -0.79
C GLU A 27 14.56 3.81 -1.39
N GLU A 28 13.74 4.49 -0.59
CA GLU A 28 12.91 5.61 -1.04
C GLU A 28 13.38 6.93 -0.40
N PRO A 29 14.22 7.72 -1.09
CA PRO A 29 14.75 8.97 -0.56
C PRO A 29 13.67 10.05 -0.31
N LEU A 30 12.46 9.89 -0.84
CA LEU A 30 11.35 10.82 -0.59
C LEU A 30 10.61 10.55 0.73
N VAL A 31 10.82 9.40 1.39
CA VAL A 31 10.26 9.14 2.73
C VAL A 31 10.88 10.12 3.73
N GLU A 32 10.05 10.99 4.29
CA GLU A 32 10.46 11.99 5.28
C GLU A 32 10.29 11.47 6.70
N ALA A 33 9.21 10.74 6.96
CA ALA A 33 8.90 10.20 8.27
C ALA A 33 8.16 8.87 8.16
N THR A 34 8.26 8.07 9.21
CA THR A 34 7.48 6.84 9.37
C THR A 34 6.95 6.74 10.79
N CYS A 35 5.71 6.29 10.95
CA CYS A 35 5.17 5.93 12.26
C CYS A 35 4.32 4.67 12.16
N PHE A 36 4.14 4.00 13.31
CA PHE A 36 3.05 3.07 13.48
C PHE A 36 1.87 3.81 14.11
N ASP A 37 0.65 3.40 13.76
CA ASP A 37 -0.60 3.96 14.24
C ASP A 37 -0.76 3.84 15.76
N ASP A 38 -0.40 2.69 16.32
CA ASP A 38 -0.45 2.43 17.76
C ASP A 38 0.92 1.92 18.26
N PRO A 39 1.47 2.46 19.37
CA PRO A 39 2.78 2.06 19.89
C PRO A 39 2.78 0.71 20.62
N ILE A 40 1.62 0.16 20.96
CA ILE A 40 1.44 -1.08 21.74
C ILE A 40 0.97 -2.21 20.82
N ASP A 41 -0.03 -1.97 19.99
CA ASP A 41 -0.62 -2.96 19.08
C ASP A 41 -0.75 -2.39 17.66
N PRO A 42 0.39 -2.23 16.95
CA PRO A 42 0.43 -1.56 15.65
C PRO A 42 -0.33 -2.36 14.58
N THR A 43 -1.31 -1.71 13.96
CA THR A 43 -2.11 -2.29 12.87
C THR A 43 -1.73 -1.73 11.50
N GLU A 44 -1.03 -0.61 11.48
CA GLU A 44 -0.70 0.12 10.26
C GLU A 44 0.66 0.81 10.36
N LEU A 45 1.43 0.74 9.28
CA LEU A 45 2.61 1.56 9.06
C LEU A 45 2.24 2.74 8.17
N VAL A 46 2.52 3.96 8.63
CA VAL A 46 2.33 5.18 7.84
C VAL A 46 3.69 5.70 7.39
N LEU A 47 3.83 5.92 6.08
CA LEU A 47 4.94 6.61 5.46
C LEU A 47 4.49 8.01 5.04
N THR A 48 5.21 9.05 5.44
CA THR A 48 4.99 10.41 4.95
C THR A 48 6.08 10.74 3.94
N PHE A 49 5.70 11.30 2.80
CA PHE A 49 6.63 11.67 1.74
C PHE A 49 6.79 13.19 1.66
N SER A 50 8.01 13.65 1.46
CA SER A 50 8.33 15.07 1.24
C SER A 50 7.76 15.63 -0.07
N ARG A 51 7.31 14.74 -0.96
CA ARG A 51 6.69 15.06 -2.25
C ARG A 51 5.65 13.99 -2.61
N GLY A 52 4.66 14.37 -3.39
CA GLY A 52 3.75 13.46 -4.09
C GLY A 52 3.57 13.88 -5.55
N VAL A 53 2.49 13.41 -6.15
CA VAL A 53 2.09 13.71 -7.52
C VAL A 53 1.65 15.17 -7.64
N GLU A 54 0.75 15.62 -6.75
CA GLU A 54 0.25 17.01 -6.73
C GLU A 54 0.73 17.77 -5.50
N SER A 55 0.83 17.09 -4.36
CA SER A 55 1.23 17.61 -3.05
C SER A 55 1.91 16.52 -2.21
N PRO A 56 2.65 16.85 -1.12
CA PRO A 56 3.16 15.84 -0.20
C PRO A 56 2.04 14.90 0.26
N GLY A 57 2.29 13.59 0.10
CA GLY A 57 1.31 12.55 0.39
C GLY A 57 1.78 11.59 1.47
N ARG A 58 0.93 10.60 1.78
CA ARG A 58 1.26 9.51 2.69
C ARG A 58 0.84 8.16 2.13
N MET A 59 1.54 7.11 2.53
CA MET A 59 1.19 5.72 2.24
C MET A 59 0.96 4.96 3.54
N GLU A 60 -0.25 4.45 3.69
CA GLU A 60 -0.72 3.65 4.80
C GLU A 60 -0.65 2.17 4.40
N ILE A 61 0.08 1.37 5.18
CA ILE A 61 0.43 0.00 4.84
C ILE A 61 -0.01 -0.94 5.95
N THR A 62 -0.78 -1.97 5.58
CA THR A 62 -1.12 -3.09 6.47
C THR A 62 -0.68 -4.39 5.82
N TRP A 63 -0.13 -5.30 6.63
CA TRP A 63 0.25 -6.65 6.19
C TRP A 63 -0.18 -7.68 7.23
N TRP A 64 -0.89 -8.71 6.80
CA TRP A 64 -1.36 -9.79 7.67
C TRP A 64 -0.52 -11.06 7.51
N VAL A 65 -0.47 -11.87 8.56
CA VAL A 65 0.41 -13.05 8.66
C VAL A 65 0.24 -14.03 7.48
N ARG A 66 -0.96 -14.17 6.91
CA ARG A 66 -1.22 -15.08 5.77
C ARG A 66 -1.03 -14.44 4.39
N GLY A 67 -0.40 -13.27 4.34
CA GLY A 67 0.03 -12.63 3.08
C GLY A 67 -1.04 -11.75 2.42
N ALA A 68 -2.14 -11.46 3.11
CA ALA A 68 -2.99 -10.34 2.73
C ALA A 68 -2.26 -9.02 3.00
N TYR A 69 -2.58 -7.98 2.23
CA TYR A 69 -1.99 -6.66 2.39
C TYR A 69 -2.90 -5.55 1.86
N ARG A 70 -2.62 -4.33 2.32
CA ARG A 70 -3.14 -3.07 1.80
C ARG A 70 -2.00 -2.06 1.70
N TYR A 71 -1.92 -1.35 0.59
CA TYR A 71 -1.14 -0.13 0.42
C TYR A 71 -2.08 0.96 -0.04
N HIS A 72 -2.29 1.99 0.77
CA HIS A 72 -3.20 3.08 0.47
C HIS A 72 -2.41 4.38 0.42
N TYR A 73 -2.39 5.02 -0.75
CA TYR A 73 -1.76 6.32 -0.92
C TYR A 73 -2.80 7.42 -0.94
N THR A 74 -2.55 8.50 -0.21
CA THR A 74 -3.39 9.71 -0.23
C THR A 74 -2.57 11.00 -0.28
N GLU A 75 -3.12 11.98 -0.98
CA GLU A 75 -2.71 13.37 -0.96
C GLU A 75 -3.88 14.25 -0.49
N PRO A 76 -3.66 15.31 0.31
CA PRO A 76 -4.74 16.15 0.83
C PRO A 76 -5.67 16.76 -0.23
N GLU A 77 -5.14 17.01 -1.43
CA GLU A 77 -5.82 17.80 -2.48
C GLU A 77 -6.30 16.96 -3.68
N GLY A 78 -6.21 15.63 -3.67
CA GLY A 78 -6.96 14.86 -4.67
C GLY A 78 -6.51 13.46 -5.05
N VAL A 79 -5.28 13.05 -4.80
CA VAL A 79 -4.83 11.70 -5.22
C VAL A 79 -5.14 10.68 -4.13
N ASP A 80 -6.01 9.71 -4.43
CA ASP A 80 -6.30 8.56 -3.57
C ASP A 80 -6.29 7.26 -4.40
N PHE A 81 -5.40 6.31 -4.09
CA PHE A 81 -5.40 4.99 -4.73
C PHE A 81 -4.96 3.89 -3.77
N ARG A 82 -5.33 2.63 -4.08
CA ARG A 82 -4.97 1.47 -3.24
C ARG A 82 -4.54 0.24 -4.01
N PHE A 83 -3.59 -0.51 -3.46
CA PHE A 83 -3.31 -1.89 -3.84
C PHE A 83 -3.69 -2.82 -2.69
N ASP A 84 -4.61 -3.74 -2.95
CA ASP A 84 -5.14 -4.65 -1.96
C ASP A 84 -4.95 -6.10 -2.39
N ASN A 85 -4.67 -6.97 -1.43
CA ASN A 85 -4.71 -8.40 -1.59
C ASN A 85 -5.40 -9.03 -0.38
N HIS A 86 -6.59 -9.58 -0.57
CA HIS A 86 -7.30 -10.29 0.47
C HIS A 86 -8.27 -11.31 -0.14
N PRO A 87 -8.57 -12.42 0.57
CA PRO A 87 -9.47 -13.46 0.08
C PRO A 87 -10.81 -12.89 -0.40
N LYS A 88 -11.22 -13.22 -1.64
CA LYS A 88 -12.56 -13.02 -2.18
C LYS A 88 -13.09 -14.34 -2.74
N THR A 89 -14.34 -14.67 -2.42
CA THR A 89 -14.98 -15.93 -2.84
C THR A 89 -15.24 -16.03 -4.35
N ALA A 90 -15.26 -14.91 -5.08
CA ALA A 90 -15.70 -14.87 -6.49
C ALA A 90 -14.89 -13.92 -7.39
N ALA A 91 -13.70 -13.46 -6.96
CA ALA A 91 -12.90 -12.48 -7.67
C ALA A 91 -11.39 -12.70 -7.43
N PRO A 92 -10.50 -12.09 -8.22
CA PRO A 92 -9.08 -12.06 -7.91
C PRO A 92 -8.87 -11.39 -6.54
N ASP A 93 -8.14 -12.07 -5.65
CA ASP A 93 -7.81 -11.53 -4.32
C ASP A 93 -7.02 -10.22 -4.43
N THR A 94 -6.12 -10.15 -5.41
CA THR A 94 -5.22 -9.02 -5.68
C THR A 94 -5.85 -8.02 -6.66
N HIS A 95 -6.09 -6.80 -6.19
CA HIS A 95 -6.80 -5.76 -6.94
C HIS A 95 -6.24 -4.36 -6.64
N PHE A 96 -6.54 -3.43 -7.55
CA PHE A 96 -6.14 -2.04 -7.50
C PHE A 96 -7.39 -1.15 -7.51
N HIS A 97 -7.40 -0.13 -6.67
CA HIS A 97 -8.38 0.93 -6.66
C HIS A 97 -7.73 2.19 -7.27
N PRO A 98 -8.19 2.63 -8.45
CA PRO A 98 -7.53 3.72 -9.18
C PRO A 98 -7.78 5.10 -8.55
N PRO A 99 -6.87 6.06 -8.78
CA PRO A 99 -7.11 7.47 -8.49
C PRO A 99 -8.22 8.06 -9.39
N PRO A 100 -8.81 9.20 -9.00
CA PRO A 100 -8.43 10.06 -7.87
C PRO A 100 -9.04 9.67 -6.53
N ASP A 101 -9.98 8.74 -6.48
CA ASP A 101 -10.87 8.56 -5.31
C ASP A 101 -10.93 7.12 -4.79
N ALA A 102 -9.86 6.33 -5.05
CA ALA A 102 -9.83 4.89 -4.82
C ALA A 102 -11.09 4.20 -5.37
N GLY A 103 -11.38 4.46 -6.64
CA GLY A 103 -12.61 4.10 -7.32
C GLY A 103 -12.86 2.59 -7.46
N THR A 104 -13.56 2.18 -8.53
CA THR A 104 -13.95 0.76 -8.69
C THR A 104 -12.71 -0.14 -8.82
N ALA A 105 -12.67 -1.21 -8.01
CA ALA A 105 -11.57 -2.17 -8.02
C ALA A 105 -11.38 -2.85 -9.39
N GLU A 106 -10.14 -2.93 -9.84
CA GLU A 106 -9.70 -3.64 -11.05
C GLU A 106 -8.58 -4.65 -10.74
N PRO A 107 -8.32 -5.64 -11.60
CA PRO A 107 -7.22 -6.60 -11.38
C PRO A 107 -5.88 -5.88 -11.26
N SER A 108 -5.06 -6.26 -10.27
CA SER A 108 -3.75 -5.63 -10.08
C SER A 108 -2.62 -6.36 -10.83
N PHE A 109 -1.65 -5.61 -11.35
CA PHE A 109 -0.40 -6.17 -11.88
C PHE A 109 0.41 -6.99 -10.85
N LEU A 110 0.12 -6.82 -9.55
CA LEU A 110 0.71 -7.59 -8.45
C LEU A 110 0.14 -9.02 -8.35
N HIS A 111 -0.74 -9.43 -9.26
CA HIS A 111 -1.34 -10.76 -9.24
C HIS A 111 -0.28 -11.87 -9.14
N GLY A 112 -0.40 -12.73 -8.13
CA GLY A 112 0.52 -13.83 -7.87
C GLY A 112 1.81 -13.43 -7.12
N VAL A 113 2.07 -12.15 -6.89
CA VAL A 113 3.21 -11.67 -6.10
C VAL A 113 2.87 -11.78 -4.62
N ARG A 114 3.70 -12.48 -3.83
CA ARG A 114 3.45 -12.78 -2.41
C ARG A 114 4.53 -12.31 -1.44
N GLN A 115 5.71 -11.96 -1.95
CA GLN A 115 6.84 -11.58 -1.10
C GLN A 115 6.71 -10.11 -0.70
N PRO A 116 6.68 -9.77 0.61
CA PRO A 116 6.46 -8.39 1.06
C PRO A 116 7.40 -7.39 0.40
N GLN A 117 8.70 -7.71 0.36
CA GLN A 117 9.73 -6.82 -0.18
C GLN A 117 9.61 -6.61 -1.70
N VAL A 118 9.04 -7.58 -2.43
CA VAL A 118 8.79 -7.44 -3.88
C VAL A 118 7.55 -6.60 -4.10
N VAL A 119 6.47 -6.84 -3.34
CA VAL A 119 5.24 -6.04 -3.39
C VAL A 119 5.55 -4.57 -3.07
N THR A 120 6.26 -4.30 -1.97
CA THR A 120 6.61 -2.92 -1.58
C THR A 120 7.40 -2.20 -2.66
N ARG A 121 8.44 -2.84 -3.23
CA ARG A 121 9.24 -2.23 -4.30
C ARG A 121 8.44 -1.97 -5.56
N ALA A 122 7.56 -2.89 -5.92
CA ALA A 122 6.68 -2.73 -7.07
C ALA A 122 5.72 -1.53 -6.88
N VAL A 123 5.07 -1.43 -5.72
CA VAL A 123 4.18 -0.30 -5.38
C VAL A 123 4.96 1.02 -5.38
N LEU A 124 6.11 1.10 -4.69
CA LEU A 124 6.94 2.30 -4.64
C LEU A 124 7.49 2.70 -6.02
N THR A 125 7.81 1.73 -6.87
CA THR A 125 8.27 2.01 -8.24
C THR A 125 7.16 2.69 -9.05
N ARG A 126 5.93 2.16 -8.98
CA ARG A 126 4.76 2.74 -9.67
C ARG A 126 4.40 4.11 -9.11
N TRP A 127 4.39 4.26 -7.79
CA TRP A 127 4.19 5.56 -7.15
C TRP A 127 5.26 6.58 -7.58
N ARG A 128 6.55 6.21 -7.54
CA ARG A 128 7.65 7.10 -7.93
C ARG A 128 7.53 7.53 -9.39
N GLN A 129 7.13 6.62 -10.29
CA GLN A 129 6.83 6.96 -11.68
C GLN A 129 5.72 8.00 -11.77
N ALA A 130 4.63 7.85 -11.01
CA ALA A 130 3.56 8.84 -10.95
C ALA A 130 4.01 10.21 -10.42
N VAL A 131 4.97 10.24 -9.47
CA VAL A 131 5.52 11.49 -8.94
C VAL A 131 6.40 12.24 -9.95
N VAL A 132 7.13 11.52 -10.82
CA VAL A 132 8.12 12.13 -11.74
C VAL A 132 7.60 12.34 -13.16
N GLU A 133 6.58 11.59 -13.59
CA GLU A 133 6.02 11.67 -14.94
C GLU A 133 4.62 12.29 -14.97
N PRO A 134 4.34 13.28 -15.85
CA PRO A 134 3.02 13.90 -15.97
C PRO A 134 1.87 12.92 -16.28
N ALA A 135 2.16 11.76 -16.87
CA ALA A 135 1.19 10.72 -17.18
C ALA A 135 1.24 9.52 -16.22
N GLY A 136 2.14 9.53 -15.22
CA GLY A 136 2.45 8.33 -14.45
C GLY A 136 1.29 7.83 -13.57
N LEU A 137 0.31 8.68 -13.21
CA LEU A 137 -0.93 8.24 -12.56
C LEU A 137 -1.70 7.19 -13.38
N ARG A 138 -1.66 7.28 -14.72
CA ARG A 138 -2.34 6.34 -15.61
C ARG A 138 -1.69 4.97 -15.64
N ASN A 139 -0.42 4.89 -15.23
CA ASN A 139 0.41 3.70 -15.34
C ASN A 139 0.62 3.03 -13.97
N LEU A 140 -0.14 3.43 -12.94
CA LEU A 140 -0.02 2.87 -11.59
C LEU A 140 -0.22 1.35 -11.57
N ASN A 141 -1.08 0.83 -12.46
CA ASN A 141 -1.48 -0.57 -12.49
C ASN A 141 -0.99 -1.36 -13.71
N GLU A 142 0.07 -0.88 -14.37
CA GLU A 142 0.73 -1.57 -15.49
C GLU A 142 1.92 -2.43 -15.05
#